data_AF-A0A644Z095-F1
#
_entry.id   AF-A0A644Z095-F1
#
_cell.length_a   1.000
_cell.length_b   1.000
_cell.length_c   1.000
_cell.angle_alpha   90.00
_cell.angle_beta   90.00
_cell.angle_gamma   90.00
#
_symmetry.space_group_name_H-M   'P 1'
#
loop_
_entity.id
_entity.type
_entity.pdbx_description
1 polymer ?
#
loop_
_entity_poly.entity_id
_entity_poly.type
_entity_poly.pdbx_seq_one_letter_code
_entity_poly.pdbx_strand_id
1 'polypeptide(L)'
;MDAVLKLESLDEEGKRQERLLPIRDFIKGIRKIDRKDNEILTQVILPIEYCNNDVFYYHKKVGARKSEAISKLSFFGLAKIEAGKIRKAGIAFGAVGITVVADRGLQGQLEGMDKKALHNIKAELIGRYMQIVKPIDDQRSTALYRKKVSENLLTDFLDKTEENM
;
A
#
# COMPACT_ATOMS: atom_id res chain seq x y z
N MET A 1 -1.08 4.52 2.24
CA MET A 1 0.12 5.02 1.53
C MET A 1 0.63 6.33 2.10
N ASP A 2 -0.23 7.18 2.66
CA ASP A 2 0.16 8.50 3.17
C ASP A 2 -0.02 8.64 4.67
N ALA A 3 0.05 7.53 5.40
CA ALA A 3 0.08 7.58 6.85
C ALA A 3 1.34 8.31 7.32
N VAL A 4 1.19 9.14 8.34
CA VAL A 4 2.31 9.78 9.04
C VAL A 4 2.44 9.13 10.41
N LEU A 5 3.65 8.76 10.77
CA LEU A 5 3.99 8.21 12.06
C LEU A 5 4.45 9.34 12.97
N LYS A 6 3.96 9.33 14.22
CA LYS A 6 4.47 10.19 15.28
C LYS A 6 5.37 9.39 16.19
N LEU A 7 6.63 9.80 16.24
CA LEU A 7 7.63 9.28 17.17
C LEU A 7 7.88 10.30 18.26
N GLU A 8 8.09 9.81 19.47
CA GLU A 8 8.36 10.65 20.62
C GLU A 8 9.60 10.16 21.36
N SER A 9 10.36 11.09 21.90
CA SER A 9 11.53 10.82 22.73
C SER A 9 11.60 11.82 23.88
N LEU A 10 12.53 11.60 24.81
CA LEU A 10 12.93 12.62 25.78
C LEU A 10 14.30 13.16 25.38
N ASP A 11 14.50 14.47 25.56
CA ASP A 11 15.85 15.06 25.52
C ASP A 11 16.59 14.86 26.85
N GLU A 12 17.80 15.41 26.94
CA GLU A 12 18.68 15.29 28.12
C GLU A 12 18.08 15.92 29.39
N GLU A 13 17.15 16.88 29.24
CA GLU A 13 16.45 17.54 30.33
C GLU A 13 15.13 16.84 30.70
N GLY A 14 14.82 15.71 30.05
CA GLY A 14 13.57 14.97 30.25
C GLY A 14 12.35 15.62 29.60
N LYS A 15 12.52 16.57 28.68
CA LYS A 15 11.40 17.18 27.95
C LYS A 15 11.05 16.33 26.72
N ARG A 16 9.75 16.22 26.46
CA ARG A 16 9.21 15.47 25.32
C ARG A 16 9.56 16.16 24.01
N GLN A 17 10.11 15.38 23.09
CA GLN A 17 10.39 15.76 21.71
C GLN A 17 9.50 14.95 20.77
N GLU A 18 9.07 15.55 19.67
CA GLU A 18 8.16 14.93 18.70
C GLU A 18 8.77 14.95 17.29
N ARG A 19 8.66 13.82 16.58
CA ARG A 19 9.08 13.70 15.18
C ARG A 19 7.97 13.08 14.36
N LEU A 20 7.57 13.76 13.28
CA LEU A 20 6.63 13.26 12.29
C LEU A 20 7.38 12.71 11.08
N LEU A 21 7.02 11.50 10.65
CA LEU A 21 7.66 10.83 9.53
C LEU A 21 6.64 10.08 8.68
N PRO A 22 6.62 10.23 7.34
CA PRO A 22 5.78 9.39 6.49
C PRO A 22 6.11 7.90 6.65
N ILE A 23 5.09 7.03 6.69
CA ILE A 23 5.29 5.57 6.91
C ILE A 23 6.24 4.93 5.87
N ARG A 24 6.22 5.43 4.63
CA ARG A 24 7.11 5.00 3.55
C ARG A 24 8.59 5.27 3.84
N ASP A 25 8.86 6.31 4.62
CA ASP A 25 10.19 6.72 5.00
C ASP A 25 10.61 6.03 6.31
N PHE A 26 9.68 5.44 7.05
CA PHE A 26 9.97 4.71 8.28
C PHE A 26 10.54 3.32 8.03
N ILE A 27 10.00 2.55 7.09
CA ILE A 27 10.47 1.18 6.81
C ILE A 27 11.56 1.26 5.73
N LYS A 28 12.84 1.16 6.14
CA LYS A 28 14.00 1.28 5.24
C LYS A 28 14.48 -0.05 4.66
N GLY A 29 14.09 -1.17 5.27
CA GLY A 29 14.40 -2.51 4.75
C GLY A 29 14.19 -3.63 5.76
N ILE A 30 14.75 -4.80 5.47
CA ILE A 30 14.67 -5.97 6.35
C ILE A 30 15.34 -5.63 7.69
N ARG A 31 14.56 -5.66 8.79
CA ARG A 31 15.01 -5.31 10.15
C ARG A 31 15.62 -3.91 10.26
N LYS A 32 15.26 -2.99 9.34
CA LYS A 32 15.76 -1.61 9.31
C LYS A 32 14.59 -0.65 9.28
N ILE A 33 14.46 0.13 10.34
CA ILE A 33 13.46 1.19 10.48
C ILE A 33 14.14 2.50 10.85
N ASP A 34 13.56 3.63 10.48
CA ASP A 34 14.02 4.96 10.85
C ASP A 34 13.45 5.37 12.22
N ARG A 35 13.83 4.62 13.26
CA ARG A 35 13.54 4.92 14.67
C ARG A 35 14.89 5.11 15.38
N LYS A 36 15.09 6.23 16.06
CA LYS A 36 16.26 6.44 16.92
C LYS A 36 16.17 5.58 18.17
N ASP A 37 17.30 5.34 18.82
CA ASP A 37 17.34 4.44 19.99
C ASP A 37 16.46 4.93 21.14
N ASN A 38 16.37 6.25 21.34
CA ASN A 38 15.54 6.91 22.35
C ASN A 38 14.11 7.24 21.89
N GLU A 39 13.68 6.83 20.70
CA GLU A 39 12.33 7.10 20.18
C GLU A 39 11.38 5.92 20.37
N ILE A 40 10.11 6.23 20.64
CA ILE A 40 8.99 5.29 20.58
C ILE A 40 7.94 5.78 19.60
N LEU A 41 7.33 4.86 18.83
CA LEU A 41 6.18 5.17 17.99
C LEU A 41 4.92 5.30 18.86
N THR A 42 4.28 6.47 18.86
CA THR A 42 3.13 6.75 19.73
C THR A 42 1.82 6.91 18.96
N GLN A 43 1.87 7.32 17.69
CA GLN A 43 0.66 7.49 16.88
C GLN A 43 0.87 7.10 15.42
N VAL A 44 -0.21 6.62 14.79
CA VAL A 44 -0.35 6.48 13.33
C VAL A 44 -1.46 7.42 12.89
N ILE A 45 -1.09 8.43 12.11
CA ILE A 45 -1.99 9.48 11.64
C ILE A 45 -2.40 9.12 10.20
N LEU A 46 -3.70 8.93 9.98
CA LEU A 46 -4.28 8.61 8.68
C LEU A 46 -5.02 9.83 8.13
N PRO A 47 -4.89 10.15 6.83
CA PRO A 47 -5.75 11.15 6.18
C PRO A 47 -7.24 10.79 6.31
N ILE A 48 -8.05 11.74 6.76
CA ILE A 48 -9.49 11.53 7.02
C ILE A 48 -10.27 11.18 5.75
N GLU A 49 -9.78 11.62 4.59
CA GLU A 49 -10.32 11.26 3.27
C GLU A 49 -10.28 9.75 2.99
N TYR A 50 -9.44 8.99 3.71
CA TYR A 50 -9.38 7.53 3.68
C TYR A 50 -10.23 6.87 4.77
N CYS A 51 -11.17 7.59 5.40
CA CYS A 51 -12.05 7.06 6.44
C CYS A 51 -13.53 7.31 6.13
N ASN A 52 -13.83 7.88 4.95
CA ASN A 52 -15.19 8.17 4.53
C ASN A 52 -15.85 6.92 3.90
N ASN A 53 -17.18 6.89 3.95
CA ASN A 53 -18.00 5.79 3.43
C ASN A 53 -18.04 5.74 1.89
N ASP A 54 -17.60 6.79 1.21
CA ASP A 54 -17.53 6.90 -0.26
C ASP A 54 -16.21 6.36 -0.85
N VAL A 55 -15.35 5.77 -0.01
CA VAL A 55 -14.11 5.14 -0.43
C VAL A 55 -14.34 3.64 -0.61
N PHE A 56 -14.05 3.14 -1.80
CA PHE A 56 -13.98 1.71 -2.07
C PHE A 56 -12.66 1.15 -1.54
N TYR A 57 -12.73 0.26 -0.55
CA TYR A 57 -11.58 -0.47 -0.03
C TYR A 57 -11.53 -1.90 -0.57
N TYR A 58 -10.35 -2.33 -0.98
CA TYR A 58 -10.10 -3.68 -1.44
C TYR A 58 -8.86 -4.24 -0.72
N HIS A 59 -9.04 -5.28 0.09
CA HIS A 59 -7.96 -5.92 0.80
C HIS A 59 -7.99 -7.43 0.58
N LYS A 60 -6.82 -8.01 0.31
CA LYS A 60 -6.63 -9.46 0.23
C LYS A 60 -5.36 -9.88 0.95
N LYS A 61 -5.51 -10.84 1.86
CA LYS A 61 -4.41 -11.58 2.48
C LYS A 61 -4.36 -12.97 1.88
N VAL A 62 -3.22 -13.33 1.28
CA VAL A 62 -3.00 -14.64 0.67
C VAL A 62 -2.14 -15.48 1.61
N GLY A 63 -2.71 -16.51 2.22
CA GLY A 63 -2.02 -17.43 3.12
C GLY A 63 -1.98 -18.87 2.59
N ALA A 64 -1.32 -19.76 3.32
CA ALA A 64 -1.40 -21.21 3.05
C ALA A 64 -2.71 -21.85 3.55
N ARG A 65 -3.40 -21.16 4.47
CA ARG A 65 -4.67 -21.58 5.10
C ARG A 65 -5.51 -20.33 5.42
N LYS A 66 -6.79 -20.53 5.76
CA LYS A 66 -7.77 -19.43 5.93
C LYS A 66 -7.60 -18.62 7.23
N SER A 67 -6.96 -19.18 8.26
CA SER A 67 -6.76 -18.52 9.57
C SER A 67 -5.36 -18.78 10.13
N GLU A 68 -4.89 -17.93 11.04
CA GLU A 68 -3.58 -18.06 11.72
C GLU A 68 -2.41 -18.30 10.75
N ALA A 69 -2.39 -17.58 9.64
CA ALA A 69 -1.38 -17.73 8.60
C ALA A 69 -0.56 -16.45 8.40
N ILE A 70 0.75 -16.61 8.24
CA ILE A 70 1.62 -15.57 7.70
C ILE A 70 1.33 -15.45 6.20
N SER A 71 1.20 -14.21 5.72
CA SER A 71 0.91 -13.92 4.31
C SER A 71 2.05 -14.41 3.40
N LYS A 72 1.70 -15.14 2.34
CA LYS A 72 2.51 -15.29 1.12
C LYS A 72 2.59 -13.95 0.38
N LEU A 73 1.50 -13.20 0.37
CA LEU A 73 1.49 -11.79 0.00
C LEU A 73 0.21 -11.16 0.52
N SER A 74 0.19 -9.84 0.55
CA SER A 74 -1.01 -9.07 0.83
C SER A 74 -1.15 -7.96 -0.20
N PHE A 75 -2.39 -7.60 -0.49
CA PHE A 75 -2.72 -6.48 -1.35
C PHE A 75 -3.69 -5.56 -0.62
N PHE A 76 -3.48 -4.26 -0.78
CA PHE A 76 -4.40 -3.23 -0.35
C PHE A 76 -4.59 -2.21 -1.47
N GLY A 77 -5.83 -2.04 -1.90
CA GLY A 77 -6.30 -1.04 -2.84
C GLY A 77 -7.32 -0.14 -2.18
N LEU A 78 -7.30 1.15 -2.52
CA LEU A 78 -8.39 2.07 -2.21
C LEU A 78 -8.65 2.96 -3.43
N ALA A 79 -9.91 3.28 -3.66
CA ALA A 79 -10.31 4.27 -4.65
C ALA A 79 -11.44 5.12 -4.07
N LYS A 80 -11.26 6.44 -4.05
CA LYS A 80 -12.34 7.40 -3.80
C LYS A 80 -12.91 7.82 -5.14
N ILE A 81 -14.19 7.60 -5.35
CA ILE A 81 -14.87 7.93 -6.61
C ILE A 81 -15.88 9.05 -6.34
N GLU A 82 -15.78 10.13 -7.09
CA GLU A 82 -16.74 11.23 -7.03
C GLU A 82 -17.11 11.65 -8.45
N ALA A 83 -18.42 11.77 -8.72
CA ALA A 83 -18.94 12.17 -10.03
C ALA A 83 -18.35 11.35 -11.20
N GLY A 84 -18.25 10.03 -11.02
CA GLY A 84 -17.73 9.09 -12.04
C GLY A 84 -16.23 9.20 -12.31
N LYS A 85 -15.47 9.87 -11.43
CA LYS A 85 -14.01 10.04 -11.55
C LYS A 85 -13.30 9.59 -10.29
N ILE A 86 -12.12 9.01 -10.47
CA ILE A 86 -11.24 8.67 -9.35
C ILE A 86 -10.67 9.98 -8.78
N ARG A 87 -10.98 10.30 -7.53
CA ARG A 87 -10.40 11.44 -6.81
C ARG A 87 -9.09 11.10 -6.15
N LYS A 88 -9.02 9.88 -5.63
CA LYS A 88 -7.88 9.41 -4.85
C LYS A 88 -7.72 7.93 -5.07
N ALA A 89 -6.50 7.47 -5.30
CA ALA A 89 -6.19 6.06 -5.45
C ALA A 89 -5.02 5.68 -4.56
N GLY A 90 -5.06 4.46 -4.06
CA GLY A 90 -3.93 3.85 -3.37
C GLY A 90 -3.80 2.39 -3.75
N ILE A 91 -2.59 1.96 -4.07
CA ILE A 91 -2.23 0.56 -4.36
C ILE A 91 -0.96 0.19 -3.59
N ALA A 92 -1.00 -0.87 -2.77
CA ALA A 92 0.15 -1.38 -2.05
C ALA A 92 0.18 -2.92 -2.01
N PHE A 93 1.37 -3.47 -2.11
CA PHE A 93 1.65 -4.90 -2.00
C PHE A 93 2.59 -5.19 -0.83
N GLY A 94 2.29 -6.22 -0.07
CA GLY A 94 3.12 -6.74 1.01
C GLY A 94 3.77 -8.09 0.67
N ALA A 95 4.95 -8.33 1.25
CA ALA A 95 5.75 -9.56 1.07
C ALA A 95 6.15 -9.88 -0.39
N VAL A 96 6.25 -8.85 -1.23
CA VAL A 96 6.70 -8.96 -2.64
C VAL A 96 7.79 -7.93 -3.01
N GLY A 97 8.51 -7.45 -2.00
CA GLY A 97 9.65 -6.55 -2.10
C GLY A 97 10.40 -6.50 -0.77
N ILE A 98 11.51 -5.75 -0.71
CA ILE A 98 12.29 -5.54 0.52
C ILE A 98 11.46 -4.79 1.57
N THR A 99 10.64 -3.84 1.11
CA THR A 99 9.66 -3.08 1.88
C THR A 99 8.29 -3.22 1.22
N VAL A 100 7.26 -2.53 1.74
CA VAL A 100 5.95 -2.44 1.08
C VAL A 100 6.13 -1.85 -0.32
N VAL A 101 5.65 -2.54 -1.35
CA VAL A 101 5.69 -2.05 -2.72
C VAL A 101 4.49 -1.15 -2.95
N ALA A 102 4.73 0.14 -3.12
CA ALA A 102 3.75 1.15 -3.48
C ALA A 102 4.45 2.25 -4.26
N ASP A 103 3.76 2.85 -5.22
CA ASP A 103 4.34 3.89 -6.08
C ASP A 103 3.35 5.05 -6.22
N ARG A 104 3.72 6.22 -5.68
CA ARG A 104 2.88 7.42 -5.70
C ARG A 104 2.70 7.98 -7.11
N GLY A 105 3.67 7.81 -7.99
CA GLY A 105 3.58 8.26 -9.37
C GLY A 105 2.52 7.47 -10.12
N LEU A 106 2.54 6.14 -10.01
CA LEU A 106 1.53 5.25 -10.58
C LEU A 106 0.14 5.49 -9.98
N GLN A 107 0.04 5.75 -8.68
CA GLN A 107 -1.23 6.08 -8.03
C GLN A 107 -1.79 7.42 -8.52
N GLY A 108 -0.94 8.45 -8.60
CA GLY A 108 -1.34 9.79 -9.05
C GLY A 108 -1.83 9.81 -10.50
N GLN A 109 -1.39 8.87 -11.34
CA GLN A 109 -1.90 8.75 -12.71
C GLN A 109 -3.39 8.38 -12.75
N LEU A 110 -3.91 7.71 -11.72
CA LEU A 110 -5.34 7.34 -11.66
C LEU A 110 -6.22 8.53 -11.29
N GLU A 111 -5.69 9.54 -10.61
CA GLU A 111 -6.46 10.68 -10.13
C GLU A 111 -6.99 11.51 -11.32
N GLY A 112 -8.28 11.81 -11.30
CA GLY A 112 -9.00 12.51 -12.36
C GLY A 112 -9.52 11.64 -13.50
N MET A 113 -9.13 10.36 -13.57
CA MET A 113 -9.59 9.45 -14.62
C MET A 113 -11.08 9.14 -14.48
N ASP A 114 -11.77 9.13 -15.62
CA ASP A 114 -13.09 8.52 -15.76
C ASP A 114 -12.98 7.03 -16.12
N LYS A 115 -14.13 6.36 -16.19
CA LYS A 115 -14.22 4.92 -16.47
C LYS A 115 -13.48 4.52 -17.75
N LYS A 116 -13.61 5.31 -18.82
CA LYS A 116 -12.99 5.04 -20.13
C LYS A 116 -11.47 5.21 -20.07
N ALA A 117 -11.00 6.27 -19.40
CA ALA A 117 -9.57 6.49 -19.21
C ALA A 117 -8.93 5.35 -18.40
N LEU A 118 -9.58 4.93 -17.29
CA LEU A 118 -9.14 3.79 -16.49
C LEU A 118 -9.06 2.51 -17.33
N HIS A 119 -10.10 2.23 -18.12
CA HIS A 119 -10.15 1.06 -19.00
C HIS A 119 -8.94 0.99 -19.94
N ASN A 120 -8.60 2.12 -20.57
CA ASN A 120 -7.54 2.18 -21.57
C ASN A 120 -6.14 1.98 -20.99
N ILE A 121 -5.88 2.42 -19.75
CA ILE A 121 -4.54 2.37 -19.16
C ILE A 121 -4.29 1.14 -18.28
N LYS A 122 -5.32 0.35 -17.98
CA LYS A 122 -5.28 -0.76 -17.01
C LYS A 122 -4.11 -1.72 -17.26
N ALA A 123 -3.96 -2.18 -18.50
CA ALA A 123 -2.91 -3.13 -18.88
C ALA A 123 -1.49 -2.55 -18.71
N GLU A 124 -1.28 -1.30 -19.10
CA GLU A 124 0.01 -0.61 -18.94
C GLU A 124 0.36 -0.44 -17.45
N LEU A 125 -0.61 0.02 -16.65
CA LEU A 125 -0.45 0.23 -15.22
C LEU A 125 -0.07 -1.07 -14.50
N ILE A 126 -0.75 -2.18 -14.82
CA ILE A 126 -0.42 -3.52 -14.29
C ILE A 126 1.02 -3.89 -14.67
N GLY A 127 1.41 -3.70 -15.93
CA GLY A 127 2.78 -3.96 -16.38
C GLY A 127 3.83 -3.20 -15.58
N ARG A 128 3.61 -1.91 -15.32
CA ARG A 128 4.51 -1.06 -14.54
C ARG A 128 4.61 -1.48 -13.07
N TYR A 129 3.50 -1.85 -12.43
CA TYR A 129 3.56 -2.44 -11.10
C TYR A 129 4.34 -3.75 -11.07
N MET A 130 4.19 -4.60 -12.08
CA MET A 130 4.90 -5.88 -12.15
C MET A 130 6.41 -5.72 -12.39
N GLN A 131 6.90 -4.55 -12.80
CA GLN A 131 8.34 -4.24 -12.85
C GLN A 131 8.95 -3.99 -11.46
N ILE A 132 8.16 -3.43 -10.53
CA ILE A 132 8.60 -3.11 -9.16
C ILE A 132 8.25 -4.20 -8.14
N VAL A 133 7.31 -5.09 -8.46
CA VAL A 133 7.03 -6.32 -7.71
C VAL A 133 8.15 -7.34 -7.96
N LYS A 134 9.03 -7.48 -6.95
CA LYS A 134 10.25 -8.31 -6.98
C LYS A 134 10.26 -9.30 -5.80
N PRO A 135 9.37 -10.30 -5.79
CA PRO A 135 9.30 -11.30 -4.73
C PRO A 135 10.49 -12.27 -4.77
N ILE A 136 10.69 -12.97 -3.67
CA ILE A 136 11.64 -14.08 -3.53
C ILE A 136 10.89 -15.40 -3.35
N ASP A 137 11.60 -16.51 -3.56
CA ASP A 137 11.17 -17.82 -3.10
C ASP A 137 11.40 -17.97 -1.59
N ASP A 138 10.48 -18.63 -0.89
CA ASP A 138 10.68 -19.09 0.49
C ASP A 138 9.83 -20.36 0.76
N GLN A 139 9.90 -20.87 2.00
CA GLN A 139 9.10 -22.01 2.44
C GLN A 139 7.57 -21.82 2.34
N ARG A 140 7.08 -20.59 2.15
CA ARG A 140 5.65 -20.27 2.10
C ARG A 140 5.15 -20.23 0.66
N SER A 141 5.98 -19.80 -0.29
CA SER A 141 5.61 -19.71 -1.71
C SER A 141 6.78 -19.37 -2.61
N THR A 142 6.59 -19.54 -3.93
CA THR A 142 7.55 -19.14 -4.95
C THR A 142 7.37 -17.67 -5.38
N ALA A 143 8.43 -17.06 -5.87
CA ALA A 143 8.47 -15.75 -6.49
C ALA A 143 7.51 -15.69 -7.69
N LEU A 144 7.49 -16.74 -8.52
CA LEU A 144 6.58 -16.85 -9.66
C LEU A 144 5.11 -16.79 -9.23
N TYR A 145 4.73 -17.57 -8.22
CA TYR A 145 3.36 -17.56 -7.69
C TYR A 145 3.01 -16.19 -7.10
N ARG A 146 3.89 -15.62 -6.28
CA ARG A 146 3.67 -14.30 -5.66
C ARG A 146 3.47 -13.21 -6.72
N LYS A 147 4.29 -13.23 -7.78
CA LYS A 147 4.18 -12.26 -8.89
C LYS A 147 2.86 -12.42 -9.63
N LYS A 148 2.49 -13.65 -10.01
CA LYS A 148 1.23 -13.89 -10.74
C LYS A 148 0.00 -13.52 -9.92
N VAL A 149 -0.01 -13.86 -8.62
CA VAL A 149 -1.13 -13.49 -7.76
C VAL A 149 -1.19 -11.98 -7.52
N SER A 150 -0.04 -11.29 -7.42
CA SER A 150 -0.03 -9.82 -7.31
C SER A 150 -0.65 -9.16 -8.54
N GLU A 151 -0.30 -9.63 -9.74
CA GLU A 151 -0.92 -9.20 -11.00
C GLU A 151 -2.45 -9.40 -10.95
N ASN A 152 -2.91 -10.61 -10.63
CA ASN A 152 -4.34 -10.93 -10.58
C ASN A 152 -5.11 -10.07 -9.56
N LEU A 153 -4.53 -9.81 -8.39
CA LEU A 153 -5.17 -8.98 -7.36
C LEU A 153 -5.25 -7.51 -7.77
N LEU A 154 -4.24 -7.00 -8.47
CA LEU A 154 -4.28 -5.67 -9.03
C LEU A 154 -5.35 -5.57 -10.13
N THR A 155 -5.42 -6.55 -11.03
CA THR A 155 -6.46 -6.61 -12.07
C THR A 155 -7.87 -6.60 -11.44
N ASP A 156 -8.13 -7.51 -10.49
CA ASP A 156 -9.44 -7.59 -9.81
C ASP A 156 -9.80 -6.29 -9.07
N PHE A 157 -8.82 -5.62 -8.46
CA PHE A 157 -9.03 -4.30 -7.85
C PHE A 157 -9.41 -3.23 -8.89
N LEU A 158 -8.71 -3.17 -10.03
CA LEU A 158 -8.97 -2.18 -11.08
C LEU A 158 -10.31 -2.44 -11.79
N ASP A 159 -10.67 -3.71 -12.02
CA ASP A 159 -11.97 -4.12 -12.55
C ASP A 159 -13.10 -3.68 -11.63
N LYS A 160 -12.99 -3.97 -10.33
CA LYS A 160 -13.98 -3.52 -9.34
C LYS A 160 -14.04 -2.01 -9.21
N THR A 161 -12.89 -1.33 -9.30
CA THR A 161 -12.87 0.13 -9.28
C THR A 161 -13.67 0.67 -10.46
N GLU A 162 -13.45 0.12 -11.68
CA GLU A 162 -14.20 0.49 -12.88
C GLU A 162 -15.70 0.21 -12.76
N GLU A 163 -16.11 -0.90 -12.12
CA GLU A 163 -17.52 -1.22 -11.85
C GLU A 163 -18.19 -0.21 -10.90
N ASN A 164 -17.43 0.38 -9.98
CA ASN A 164 -17.91 1.38 -9.02
C ASN A 164 -17.89 2.82 -9.56
N MET A 165 -17.43 3.04 -10.80
CA MET A 165 -17.42 4.34 -11.51
C MET A 165 -18.61 4.50 -12.45
#